data_AF-A0A2E5HMD9-F1
#
_entry.id   AF-A0A2E5HMD9-F1
#
_cell.length_a   1.000
_cell.length_b   1.000
_cell.length_c   1.000
_cell.angle_alpha   90.00
_cell.angle_beta   90.00
_cell.angle_gamma   90.00
#
_symmetry.space_group_name_H-M   'P 1'
#
loop_
_entity.id
_entity.type
_entity.pdbx_description
1 polymer ?
#
loop_
_entity_poly.entity_id
_entity_poly.type
_entity_poly.pdbx_seq_one_letter_code
_entity_poly.pdbx_strand_id
1 'polypeptide(L)'
;MEDRLSRLDPSDLTFHVNVSVLHCDSLATLEETLLLLSALPLHVVRLGATSIAFPASEFHMVKRALHEQGRFPRTVGKPERHVPLAEEDL
;
A
#
# COMPACT_ATOMS: atom_id res chain seq x y z
N MET A 1 -24.47 -23.93 -18.74
CA MET A 1 -24.09 -23.49 -17.38
C MET A 1 -22.82 -22.68 -17.56
N GLU A 2 -22.99 -21.45 -18.01
CA GLU A 2 -21.90 -20.61 -18.52
C GLU A 2 -21.22 -19.85 -17.38
N ASP A 3 -19.91 -19.98 -17.41
CA ASP A 3 -18.86 -19.30 -16.66
C ASP A 3 -19.22 -17.86 -16.26
N ARG A 4 -19.60 -17.67 -15.00
CA ARG A 4 -19.75 -16.35 -14.36
C ARG A 4 -18.42 -15.80 -13.85
N LEU A 5 -17.35 -15.97 -14.61
CA LEU A 5 -16.19 -15.08 -14.49
C LEU A 5 -16.59 -13.77 -15.16
N SER A 6 -17.32 -12.94 -14.38
CA SER A 6 -17.59 -11.54 -14.69
C SER A 6 -16.32 -10.95 -15.27
N ARG A 7 -16.37 -10.57 -16.56
CA ARG A 7 -15.33 -9.81 -17.23
C ARG A 7 -15.10 -8.57 -16.37
N LEU A 8 -14.04 -8.57 -15.58
CA LEU A 8 -13.53 -7.35 -14.97
C LEU A 8 -13.27 -6.41 -16.15
N ASP A 9 -13.95 -5.26 -16.17
CA ASP A 9 -13.68 -4.25 -17.17
C ASP A 9 -12.21 -3.86 -17.00
N PRO A 10 -11.36 -3.92 -18.04
CA PRO A 10 -9.95 -3.58 -17.92
C PRO A 10 -9.71 -2.16 -17.36
N SER A 11 -10.72 -1.29 -17.37
CA SER A 11 -10.70 0.01 -16.70
C SER A 11 -10.52 -0.07 -15.17
N ASP A 12 -10.88 -1.18 -14.52
CA ASP A 12 -10.81 -1.36 -13.07
C ASP A 12 -9.49 -2.02 -12.62
N LEU A 13 -8.59 -2.32 -13.57
CA LEU A 13 -7.29 -2.94 -13.28
C LEU A 13 -6.23 -1.85 -13.06
N THR A 14 -5.67 -1.81 -11.86
CA THR A 14 -4.57 -0.89 -11.53
C THR A 14 -3.25 -1.66 -11.36
N PHE A 15 -2.22 -1.24 -12.08
CA PHE A 15 -0.86 -1.68 -11.83
C PHE A 15 -0.19 -0.78 -10.80
N HIS A 16 0.21 -1.38 -9.68
CA HIS A 16 1.07 -0.70 -8.71
C HIS A 16 2.53 -1.07 -9.00
N VAL A 17 3.26 -0.11 -9.58
CA VAL A 17 4.73 -0.16 -9.66
C VAL A 17 5.33 0.47 -8.41
N ASN A 18 6.56 0.10 -8.07
CA ASN A 18 7.26 0.61 -6.89
C ASN A 18 6.43 0.48 -5.61
N VAL A 19 6.25 -0.76 -5.13
CA VAL A 19 5.46 -1.06 -3.92
C VAL A 19 6.31 -1.01 -2.66
N SER A 20 5.73 -0.49 -1.58
CA SER A 20 6.24 -0.59 -0.22
C SER A 20 5.52 -1.72 0.50
N VAL A 21 6.24 -2.40 1.39
CA VAL A 21 5.69 -3.45 2.25
C VAL A 21 5.86 -3.03 3.70
N LEU A 22 4.76 -3.07 4.46
CA LEU A 22 4.79 -2.98 5.91
C LEU A 22 4.57 -4.37 6.49
N HIS A 23 5.56 -4.82 7.26
CA HIS A 23 5.51 -6.08 7.99
C HIS A 23 5.26 -5.80 9.47
N CYS A 24 4.33 -6.53 10.06
CA CYS A 24 4.02 -6.52 11.48
C CYS A 24 4.50 -7.82 12.14
N ASP A 25 4.83 -7.73 13.42
CA ASP A 25 5.30 -8.85 14.25
C ASP A 25 4.20 -9.88 14.55
N SER A 26 2.94 -9.46 14.53
CA SER A 26 1.80 -10.33 14.77
C SER A 26 0.59 -9.95 13.92
N LEU A 27 -0.38 -10.88 13.83
CA LEU A 27 -1.68 -10.62 13.23
C LEU A 27 -2.41 -9.49 13.96
N ALA A 28 -2.38 -9.48 15.29
CA ALA A 28 -3.07 -8.45 16.09
C ALA A 28 -2.54 -7.05 15.76
N THR A 29 -1.21 -6.89 15.70
CA THR A 29 -0.56 -5.63 15.31
C THR A 29 -0.96 -5.21 13.89
N LEU A 30 -1.11 -6.15 12.96
CA LEU A 30 -1.55 -5.86 11.61
C LEU A 30 -3.00 -5.35 11.60
N GLU A 31 -3.92 -6.04 12.26
CA GLU A 31 -5.35 -5.66 12.28
C GLU A 31 -5.53 -4.26 12.91
N GLU A 32 -4.83 -3.97 14.01
CA GLU A 32 -4.81 -2.63 14.60
C GLU A 32 -4.25 -1.57 13.64
N THR A 33 -3.19 -1.93 12.90
CA THR A 33 -2.58 -1.03 11.92
C THR A 33 -3.52 -0.77 10.74
N LEU A 34 -4.23 -1.79 10.24
CA LEU A 34 -5.23 -1.64 9.19
C LEU A 34 -6.38 -0.75 9.65
N LEU A 35 -6.86 -0.91 10.89
CA LEU A 35 -7.89 -0.05 11.46
C LEU A 35 -7.43 1.41 11.50
N LEU A 36 -6.20 1.67 11.94
CA LEU A 36 -5.61 3.01 11.94
C LEU A 36 -5.56 3.62 10.52
N LEU A 37 -5.12 2.84 9.54
CA LEU A 37 -4.94 3.30 8.16
C LEU A 37 -6.25 3.42 7.38
N SER A 38 -7.34 2.81 7.85
CA SER A 38 -8.64 2.77 7.15
C SER A 38 -9.29 4.13 6.90
N ALA A 39 -8.92 5.15 7.67
CA ALA A 39 -9.41 6.52 7.51
C ALA A 39 -8.65 7.32 6.43
N LEU A 40 -7.58 6.75 5.87
CA LEU A 40 -6.72 7.41 4.90
C LEU A 40 -7.06 6.95 3.48
N PRO A 41 -6.89 7.81 2.46
CA PRO A 41 -7.06 7.44 1.07
C PRO A 41 -5.83 6.64 0.58
N LEU A 42 -5.66 5.42 1.10
CA LEU A 42 -4.53 4.53 0.82
C LEU A 42 -4.97 3.31 -0.01
N HIS A 43 -4.11 2.90 -0.93
CA HIS A 43 -4.28 1.64 -1.66
C HIS A 43 -3.53 0.55 -0.93
N VAL A 44 -4.25 -0.22 -0.12
CA VAL A 44 -3.65 -1.28 0.71
C VAL A 44 -4.12 -2.65 0.26
N VAL A 45 -3.17 -3.55 0.03
CA VAL A 45 -3.41 -4.96 -0.26
C VAL A 45 -2.78 -5.82 0.82
N ARG A 46 -3.54 -6.76 1.37
CA ARG A 46 -3.02 -7.71 2.36
C ARG A 46 -2.07 -8.71 1.71
N LEU A 47 -0.91 -8.90 2.33
CA LEU A 47 0.10 -9.88 1.94
C LEU A 47 0.28 -10.91 3.06
N GLY A 48 -0.37 -12.06 2.91
CA GLY A 48 -0.32 -13.12 3.91
C GLY A 48 -0.93 -12.71 5.26
N ALA A 49 -0.40 -13.27 6.34
CA ALA A 49 -0.98 -13.10 7.66
C ALA A 49 -0.63 -11.77 8.34
N THR A 50 0.59 -11.27 8.17
CA THR A 50 1.14 -10.17 8.98
C THR A 50 1.73 -9.01 8.17
N SER A 51 1.49 -8.94 6.86
CA SER A 51 2.02 -7.88 6.02
C SER A 51 0.94 -7.23 5.15
N ILE A 52 1.22 -6.00 4.74
CA ILE A 52 0.48 -5.28 3.71
C ILE A 52 1.44 -4.71 2.68
N ALA A 53 0.97 -4.59 1.44
CA ALA A 53 1.60 -3.81 0.39
C ALA A 53 0.77 -2.57 0.07
N PHE A 54 1.45 -1.50 -0.31
CA PHE A 54 0.86 -0.25 -0.76
C PHE A 54 1.84 0.48 -1.70
N PRO A 55 1.39 1.44 -2.52
CA PRO A 55 2.26 2.24 -3.39
C PRO A 55 3.37 2.95 -2.61
N ALA A 56 4.61 2.93 -3.10
CA ALA A 56 5.70 3.64 -2.43
C ALA A 56 5.51 5.16 -2.36
N SER A 57 4.70 5.74 -3.26
CA SER A 57 4.27 7.14 -3.19
C SER A 57 3.50 7.46 -1.90
N GLU A 58 2.81 6.47 -1.33
CA GLU A 58 2.01 6.61 -0.11
C GLU A 58 2.84 6.39 1.17
N PHE A 59 4.12 6.01 1.05
CA PHE A 59 5.01 5.71 2.18
C PHE A 59 5.06 6.80 3.24
N HIS A 60 5.17 8.06 2.83
CA HIS A 60 5.24 9.17 3.78
C HIS A 60 3.93 9.36 4.56
N MET A 61 2.79 9.09 3.92
CA MET A 61 1.47 9.15 4.57
C MET A 61 1.33 8.04 5.61
N VAL A 62 1.64 6.80 5.23
CA VAL A 62 1.61 5.64 6.13
C VAL A 62 2.56 5.85 7.31
N LYS A 63 3.80 6.26 7.04
CA LYS A 63 4.81 6.50 8.09
C LYS A 63 4.37 7.59 9.06
N ARG A 64 3.79 8.68 8.56
CA ARG A 64 3.29 9.78 9.39
C ARG A 64 2.14 9.30 10.29
N ALA A 65 1.16 8.57 9.75
CA ALA A 65 0.05 8.05 10.52
C ALA A 65 0.50 7.10 11.64
N LEU A 66 1.49 6.24 11.37
CA LEU A 66 2.09 5.39 12.39
C LEU A 66 2.79 6.20 13.49
N HIS A 67 3.58 7.20 13.09
CA HIS A 67 4.28 8.07 14.04
C HIS A 67 3.32 8.87 14.93
N GLU A 68 2.21 9.37 14.39
CA GLU A 68 1.17 10.08 15.16
C GLU A 68 0.54 9.19 16.25
N GLN A 69 0.58 7.87 16.09
CA GLN A 69 0.15 6.88 17.09
C GLN A 69 1.29 6.30 17.93
N GLY A 70 2.48 6.89 17.89
CA GLY A 70 3.64 6.43 18.64
C GLY A 70 4.26 5.12 18.12
N ARG A 71 4.00 4.74 16.86
CA ARG A 71 4.59 3.56 16.20
C ARG A 71 5.70 3.99 15.26
N PHE A 72 6.92 3.45 15.47
CA PHE A 72 8.13 3.87 14.76
C PHE A 72 8.74 2.70 13.95
N PRO A 73 8.16 2.34 12.80
CA PRO A 73 8.65 1.22 12.00
C PRO A 73 10.06 1.49 11.48
N ARG A 74 10.91 0.45 11.48
CA ARG A 74 12.22 0.49 10.81
C ARG A 74 12.02 0.53 9.30
N THR A 75 12.68 1.46 8.63
CA THR A 75 12.72 1.50 7.15
C THR A 75 13.91 0.70 6.63
N VAL A 76 13.66 -0.21 5.70
CA VAL A 76 14.70 -0.97 4.98
C VAL A 76 14.65 -0.58 3.51
N GLY A 77 15.82 -0.32 2.91
CA GLY A 77 15.93 0.26 1.56
C GLY A 77 15.79 1.78 1.56
N LYS A 78 15.95 2.38 0.37
CA LYS A 78 15.67 3.80 0.16
C LYS A 78 14.37 3.90 -0.64
N PRO A 79 13.36 4.66 -0.17
CA PRO A 79 12.22 4.95 -1.02
C PRO A 79 12.73 5.69 -2.27
N GLU A 80 12.44 5.17 -3.45
CA GLU A 80 12.71 5.90 -4.67
C GLU A 80 11.92 7.21 -4.60
N ARG A 81 12.64 8.35 -4.72
CA ARG A 81 11.94 9.61 -4.95
C ARG A 81 11.32 9.49 -6.33
N HIS A 82 9.99 9.45 -6.37
CA HIS A 82 9.27 9.65 -7.61
C HIS A 82 9.54 11.10 -8.05
N VAL A 83 10.56 11.29 -8.88
CA VAL A 83 10.62 12.47 -9.74
C VAL A 83 9.52 12.21 -10.76
N PRO A 84 8.47 13.06 -10.88
CA PRO A 84 7.56 12.90 -12.00
C PRO A 84 8.42 12.94 -13.26
N LEU A 85 8.40 11.85 -14.03
CA LEU A 85 8.88 11.90 -15.40
C LEU A 85 8.10 13.06 -16.01
N ALA A 86 8.82 14.10 -16.45
CA ALA A 86 8.21 15.09 -17.31
C ALA A 86 7.52 14.29 -18.42
N GLU A 87 6.25 14.61 -18.68
CA GLU A 87 5.53 14.09 -19.83
C GLU A 87 6.43 14.33 -21.04
N GLU A 88 7.16 13.29 -21.47
CA GLU A 88 7.76 13.31 -22.80
C GLU A 88 6.57 13.09 -23.74
N ASP A 89 6.28 14.17 -24.46
CA ASP A 89 5.16 14.38 -25.36
C ASP A 89 4.79 13.16 -26.22
N LEU A 90 3.49 13.08 -26.51
CA LEU A 90 2.80 12.26 -27.51
C LEU A 90 3.65 11.83 -28.73
#